data_AF-A0A2S1QD21-F1
#
_entry.id   AF-A0A2S1QD21-F1
#
_cell.length_a   1.000
_cell.length_b   1.000
_cell.length_c   1.000
_cell.angle_alpha   90.00
_cell.angle_beta   90.00
_cell.angle_gamma   90.00
#
_symmetry.space_group_name_H-M   'P 1'
#
loop_
_entity.id
_entity.type
_entity.pdbx_description
1 polymer ?
#
loop_
_entity_poly.entity_id
_entity_poly.type
_entity_poly.pdbx_seq_one_letter_code
_entity_poly.pdbx_strand_id
1 'polypeptide(L)'
;MNIRIFLVLVVTILFSMKLSAQKKMNLYFKDGTIKTGYIEFKKDEVKYKESQKGKKEKFDYTLLDSAATPINKRAKRQLKPKTVYFIPEGKNRKKIGVYELVISGPLNLYKKTNLAGYSTVWVSTGAGGLGGSAIPMAGKKRVAYGLKRTDEPTITTLGGKDTSVAFIKIVDSFKKHSEEYFSDCPTLVQNIKDEKRGFKQSELKKITSFYNTQCK
;
A
#
# COMPACT_ATOMS: atom_id res chain seq x y z
N MET A 1 -2.85 -33.28 -37.83
CA MET A 1 -3.70 -32.50 -36.90
C MET A 1 -4.57 -31.56 -37.74
N ASN A 2 -5.89 -31.68 -37.65
CA ASN A 2 -6.81 -30.94 -38.53
C ASN A 2 -6.69 -29.43 -38.29
N ILE A 3 -6.56 -28.64 -39.35
CA ILE A 3 -6.43 -27.17 -39.27
C ILE A 3 -7.61 -26.53 -38.53
N ARG A 4 -8.79 -27.16 -38.62
CA ARG A 4 -10.00 -26.80 -37.89
C ARG A 4 -9.87 -27.00 -36.37
N ILE A 5 -9.19 -28.07 -35.93
CA ILE A 5 -8.95 -28.34 -34.50
C ILE A 5 -7.92 -27.34 -33.94
N PHE A 6 -6.90 -27.00 -34.73
CA PHE A 6 -5.92 -25.99 -34.35
C PHE A 6 -6.55 -24.59 -34.18
N LEU A 7 -7.43 -24.18 -35.09
CA LEU A 7 -8.14 -22.90 -34.99
C LEU A 7 -9.06 -22.82 -33.76
N VAL A 8 -9.76 -23.91 -33.42
CA VAL A 8 -10.62 -23.96 -32.22
C VAL A 8 -9.79 -23.84 -30.92
N LEU A 9 -8.59 -24.43 -30.88
CA LEU A 9 -7.66 -24.31 -29.75
C LEU A 9 -7.09 -22.89 -29.60
N VAL A 10 -6.77 -22.21 -30.70
CA VAL A 10 -6.27 -20.82 -30.66
C VAL A 10 -7.36 -19.85 -30.17
N VAL A 11 -8.62 -20.03 -30.60
CA VAL A 11 -9.74 -19.17 -30.19
C VAL A 11 -10.07 -19.34 -28.69
N THR A 12 -9.96 -20.55 -28.14
CA THR A 12 -10.20 -20.82 -26.70
C THR A 12 -9.10 -20.26 -25.79
N ILE A 13 -7.85 -20.20 -26.25
CA ILE A 13 -6.74 -19.58 -25.51
C ILE A 13 -6.87 -18.05 -25.46
N LEU A 14 -7.39 -17.42 -26.50
CA LEU A 14 -7.59 -15.96 -26.51
C LEU A 14 -8.77 -15.51 -25.64
N PHE A 15 -9.81 -16.35 -25.48
CA PHE A 15 -10.98 -16.02 -24.66
C PHE A 15 -10.74 -16.13 -23.14
N SER A 16 -9.67 -16.80 -22.71
CA SER A 16 -9.34 -17.01 -21.30
C SER A 16 -8.44 -15.92 -20.69
N MET A 17 -8.00 -14.92 -21.48
CA MET A 17 -7.28 -13.76 -20.98
C MET A 17 -8.21 -12.79 -20.25
N LYS A 18 -8.49 -13.06 -18.97
CA LYS A 18 -9.09 -12.06 -18.07
C LYS A 18 -8.12 -10.89 -17.93
N LEU A 19 -8.40 -9.78 -18.63
CA LEU A 19 -7.71 -8.50 -18.45
C LEU A 19 -7.74 -8.11 -16.97
N SER A 20 -6.55 -7.93 -16.39
CA SER A 20 -6.34 -7.49 -15.00
C SER A 20 -7.15 -6.24 -14.63
N ALA A 21 -7.57 -6.24 -13.36
CA ALA A 21 -8.68 -5.49 -12.78
C ALA A 21 -8.52 -3.95 -12.75
N GLN A 22 -9.18 -3.25 -13.67
CA GLN A 22 -9.48 -1.81 -13.55
C GLN A 22 -10.63 -1.62 -12.55
N LYS A 23 -10.49 -0.68 -11.59
CA LYS A 23 -11.53 -0.39 -10.59
C LYS A 23 -12.09 1.01 -10.80
N LYS A 24 -13.41 1.16 -10.75
CA LYS A 24 -14.05 2.47 -10.78
C LYS A 24 -13.87 3.15 -9.42
N MET A 25 -13.20 4.30 -9.40
CA MET A 25 -12.87 5.07 -8.19
C MET A 25 -12.94 6.57 -8.47
N ASN A 26 -13.16 7.35 -7.41
CA ASN A 26 -12.95 8.80 -7.40
C ASN A 26 -11.49 9.06 -7.05
N LEU A 27 -10.82 9.88 -7.84
CA LEU A 27 -9.45 10.31 -7.65
C LEU A 27 -9.48 11.77 -7.18
N TYR A 28 -8.94 12.03 -6.00
CA TYR A 28 -8.87 13.34 -5.38
C TYR A 28 -7.46 13.90 -5.54
N PHE A 29 -7.36 15.06 -6.17
CA PHE A 29 -6.11 15.77 -6.40
C PHE A 29 -5.85 16.75 -5.26
N LYS A 30 -4.58 17.10 -5.04
CA LYS A 30 -4.18 18.04 -3.98
C LYS A 30 -4.67 19.48 -4.21
N ASP A 31 -4.99 19.82 -5.45
CA ASP A 31 -5.58 21.10 -5.84
C ASP A 31 -7.11 21.16 -5.59
N GLY A 32 -7.72 20.06 -5.11
CA GLY A 32 -9.15 19.94 -4.90
C GLY A 32 -9.93 19.36 -6.08
N THR A 33 -9.28 19.13 -7.23
CA THR A 33 -9.93 18.51 -8.40
C THR A 33 -10.35 17.07 -8.08
N ILE A 34 -11.50 16.65 -8.60
CA ILE A 34 -12.01 15.27 -8.46
C ILE A 34 -12.27 14.68 -9.84
N LYS A 35 -11.67 13.53 -10.14
CA LYS A 35 -11.96 12.76 -11.35
C LYS A 35 -12.55 11.40 -11.01
N THR A 36 -13.69 11.04 -11.60
CA THR A 36 -14.32 9.72 -11.41
C THR A 36 -14.11 8.86 -12.64
N GLY A 37 -13.47 7.70 -12.48
CA GLY A 37 -13.19 6.83 -13.61
C GLY A 37 -12.58 5.50 -13.21
N TYR A 38 -12.10 4.76 -14.20
CA TYR A 38 -11.40 3.50 -14.03
C TYR A 38 -9.93 3.74 -13.79
N ILE A 39 -9.43 3.26 -12.65
CA ILE A 39 -8.04 3.41 -12.26
C ILE A 39 -7.31 2.08 -12.19
N GLU A 40 -6.04 2.12 -12.58
CA GLU A 40 -5.06 1.06 -12.42
C GLU A 40 -3.82 1.64 -11.73
N PHE A 41 -3.48 1.10 -10.56
CA PHE A 41 -2.32 1.50 -9.78
C PHE A 41 -1.04 0.93 -10.40
N LYS A 42 -0.03 1.77 -10.62
CA LYS A 42 1.33 1.36 -10.98
C LYS A 42 2.29 1.66 -9.84
N LYS A 43 3.60 1.58 -10.10
CA LYS A 43 4.62 1.78 -9.07
C LYS A 43 4.60 3.23 -8.55
N ASP A 44 4.57 4.19 -9.47
CA ASP A 44 4.72 5.63 -9.16
C ASP A 44 3.61 6.51 -9.79
N GLU A 45 2.70 5.91 -10.56
CA GLU A 45 1.62 6.60 -11.29
C GLU A 45 0.28 5.86 -11.16
N VAL A 46 -0.84 6.59 -11.29
CA VAL A 46 -2.17 6.05 -11.58
C VAL A 46 -2.42 6.15 -13.08
N LYS A 47 -2.82 5.04 -13.71
CA LYS A 47 -3.43 5.08 -15.04
C LYS A 47 -4.92 5.28 -14.88
N TYR A 48 -5.45 6.37 -15.43
CA TYR A 48 -6.85 6.75 -15.38
C TYR A 48 -7.50 6.61 -16.76
N LYS A 49 -8.78 6.24 -16.76
CA LYS A 49 -9.68 6.39 -17.90
C LYS A 49 -11.05 6.82 -17.42
N GLU A 50 -11.68 7.75 -18.11
CA GLU A 50 -13.06 8.15 -17.80
C GLU A 50 -14.06 7.00 -17.99
N SER A 51 -13.89 6.22 -19.07
CA SER A 51 -14.67 5.01 -19.37
C SER A 51 -13.76 3.80 -19.64
N GLN A 52 -14.28 2.57 -19.58
CA GLN A 52 -13.45 1.35 -19.75
C GLN A 52 -12.67 1.35 -21.07
N LYS A 53 -13.28 1.89 -22.13
CA LYS A 53 -12.70 2.00 -23.49
C LYS A 53 -12.15 3.40 -23.78
N GLY A 54 -12.20 4.32 -22.81
CA GLY A 54 -11.73 5.69 -22.97
C GLY A 54 -10.22 5.80 -23.10
N LYS A 55 -9.76 7.00 -23.50
CA LYS A 55 -8.34 7.35 -23.57
C LYS A 55 -7.70 7.22 -22.19
N LYS A 56 -6.46 6.71 -22.17
CA LYS A 56 -5.67 6.57 -20.95
C LYS A 56 -4.96 7.89 -20.65
N GLU A 57 -5.17 8.40 -19.45
CA GLU A 57 -4.38 9.47 -18.85
C GLU A 57 -3.50 8.87 -17.74
N LYS A 58 -2.38 9.53 -17.45
CA LYS A 58 -1.45 9.12 -16.40
C LYS A 58 -1.29 10.26 -15.42
N PHE A 59 -1.39 9.95 -14.14
CA PHE A 59 -1.19 10.91 -13.06
C PHE A 59 -0.11 10.42 -12.12
N ASP A 60 0.89 11.25 -11.90
CA ASP A 60 1.91 11.01 -10.88
C ASP A 60 1.29 11.09 -9.49
N TYR A 61 1.73 10.23 -8.56
CA TYR A 61 1.24 10.24 -7.18
C TYR A 61 1.47 11.56 -6.45
N THR A 62 2.43 12.38 -6.87
CA THR A 62 2.71 13.71 -6.30
C THR A 62 1.53 14.68 -6.41
N LEU A 63 0.71 14.53 -7.44
CA LEU A 63 -0.47 15.37 -7.70
C LEU A 63 -1.71 14.91 -6.92
N LEU A 64 -1.66 13.69 -6.39
CA LEU A 64 -2.82 12.99 -5.84
C LEU A 64 -2.82 13.06 -4.32
N ASP A 65 -3.99 13.27 -3.74
CA ASP A 65 -4.22 13.19 -2.30
C ASP A 65 -4.72 11.80 -1.91
N SER A 66 -5.84 11.38 -2.51
CA SER A 66 -6.48 10.12 -2.19
C SER A 66 -7.28 9.53 -3.35
N ALA A 67 -7.67 8.27 -3.23
CA ALA A 67 -8.61 7.62 -4.13
C ALA A 67 -9.62 6.79 -3.34
N ALA A 68 -10.92 6.92 -3.64
CA ALA A 68 -11.97 6.21 -2.94
C ALA A 68 -12.93 5.50 -3.90
N THR A 69 -13.45 4.34 -3.49
CA THR A 69 -14.54 3.71 -4.22
C THR A 69 -15.81 4.57 -4.12
N PRO A 70 -16.54 4.80 -5.23
CA PRO A 70 -17.77 5.58 -5.20
C PRO A 70 -18.80 4.92 -4.29
N ILE A 71 -19.51 5.73 -3.51
CA ILE A 71 -20.56 5.26 -2.60
C ILE A 71 -21.81 4.96 -3.42
N ASN A 72 -22.25 3.70 -3.45
CA ASN A 72 -23.51 3.32 -4.07
C ASN A 72 -24.62 3.29 -3.01
N LYS A 73 -25.41 4.39 -2.95
CA LYS A 73 -26.53 4.53 -1.99
C LYS A 73 -27.63 3.47 -2.15
N ARG A 74 -27.71 2.79 -3.30
CA ARG A 74 -28.74 1.75 -3.59
C ARG A 74 -28.29 0.33 -3.26
N ALA A 75 -27.04 0.12 -2.83
CA ALA A 75 -26.56 -1.22 -2.52
C ALA A 75 -27.17 -1.71 -1.19
N LYS A 76 -27.95 -2.81 -1.24
CA LYS A 76 -28.53 -3.48 -0.06
C LYS A 76 -27.49 -3.86 1.01
N ARG A 77 -26.22 -3.99 0.61
CA ARG A 77 -25.08 -4.20 1.49
C ARG A 77 -24.14 -3.01 1.36
N GLN A 78 -24.13 -2.11 2.34
CA GLN A 78 -23.17 -1.00 2.40
C GLN A 78 -21.77 -1.57 2.65
N LEU A 79 -21.04 -1.88 1.58
CA LEU A 79 -19.60 -2.07 1.67
C LEU A 79 -19.00 -0.72 2.05
N LYS A 80 -18.29 -0.66 3.18
CA LYS A 80 -17.57 0.56 3.60
C LYS A 80 -16.70 1.03 2.42
N PRO A 81 -16.78 2.31 2.02
CA PRO A 81 -15.98 2.81 0.92
C PRO A 81 -14.51 2.58 1.25
N LYS A 82 -13.78 2.01 0.29
CA LYS A 82 -12.36 1.78 0.44
C LYS A 82 -11.62 3.02 -0.06
N THR A 83 -11.04 3.76 0.88
CA THR A 83 -10.19 4.93 0.60
C THR A 83 -8.73 4.54 0.74
N VAL A 84 -7.92 4.97 -0.22
CA VAL A 84 -6.46 4.91 -0.16
C VAL A 84 -5.89 6.33 -0.27
N TYR A 85 -4.77 6.55 0.39
CA TYR A 85 -4.07 7.84 0.47
C TYR A 85 -2.69 7.73 -0.17
N PHE A 86 -2.26 8.78 -0.86
CA PHE A 86 -0.95 8.89 -1.47
C PHE A 86 -0.05 9.70 -0.55
N ILE A 87 0.80 9.03 0.23
CA ILE A 87 1.59 9.66 1.31
C ILE A 87 3.08 9.56 1.00
N PRO A 88 3.84 10.67 1.09
CA PRO A 88 5.30 10.65 0.97
C PRO A 88 5.98 9.77 2.03
N GLU A 89 6.98 9.00 1.59
CA GLU A 89 7.84 8.14 2.39
C GLU A 89 9.26 8.72 2.51
N GLY A 90 9.85 8.60 3.70
CA GLY A 90 11.26 8.90 3.96
C GLY A 90 11.61 10.39 3.99
N LYS A 91 12.85 10.69 4.42
CA LYS A 91 13.34 12.07 4.61
C LYS A 91 13.31 12.91 3.33
N ASN A 92 13.58 12.28 2.18
CA ASN A 92 13.66 12.98 0.89
C ASN A 92 12.30 13.18 0.20
N ARG A 93 11.19 12.62 0.72
CA ARG A 93 9.82 12.75 0.18
C ARG A 93 9.61 12.37 -1.29
N LYS A 94 10.63 11.82 -1.96
CA LYS A 94 10.61 11.47 -3.39
C LYS A 94 9.77 10.24 -3.71
N LYS A 95 9.57 9.37 -2.72
CA LYS A 95 8.81 8.13 -2.89
C LYS A 95 7.43 8.31 -2.27
N ILE A 96 6.39 7.98 -3.01
CA ILE A 96 5.01 8.05 -2.52
C ILE A 96 4.45 6.64 -2.40
N GLY A 97 3.95 6.32 -1.21
CA GLY A 97 3.29 5.06 -0.93
C GLY A 97 1.77 5.19 -0.99
N VAL A 98 1.12 4.07 -1.26
CA VAL A 98 -0.34 3.95 -1.25
C VAL A 98 -0.78 3.27 0.04
N TYR A 99 -1.60 3.95 0.83
CA TYR A 99 -1.91 3.59 2.20
C TYR A 99 -3.42 3.53 2.47
N GLU A 100 -3.85 2.57 3.28
CA GLU A 100 -5.21 2.51 3.84
C GLU A 100 -5.19 3.02 5.27
N LEU A 101 -6.09 3.93 5.62
CA LEU A 101 -6.24 4.39 7.00
C LEU A 101 -6.87 3.28 7.86
N VAL A 102 -6.22 2.94 8.97
CA VAL A 102 -6.64 1.86 9.88
C VAL A 102 -7.22 2.43 11.17
N ILE A 103 -6.53 3.41 11.76
CA ILE A 103 -6.96 4.12 12.97
C ILE A 103 -6.78 5.60 12.69
N SER A 104 -7.84 6.37 12.96
CA SER A 104 -7.81 7.83 12.89
C SER A 104 -7.78 8.42 14.28
N GLY A 105 -7.04 9.52 14.45
CA GLY A 105 -6.93 10.27 15.70
C GLY A 105 -5.77 11.26 15.62
N PRO A 106 -5.34 11.82 16.77
CA PRO A 106 -4.15 12.67 16.81
C PRO A 106 -2.89 12.00 16.23
N LEU A 107 -2.79 10.67 16.40
CA LEU A 107 -1.88 9.79 15.70
C LEU A 107 -2.67 8.84 14.81
N ASN A 108 -2.38 8.88 13.50
CA ASN A 108 -3.04 8.02 12.54
C ASN A 108 -2.17 6.79 12.22
N LEU A 109 -2.81 5.63 12.14
CA LEU A 109 -2.18 4.39 11.69
C LEU A 109 -2.63 4.07 10.28
N TYR A 110 -1.65 3.90 9.40
CA TYR A 110 -1.87 3.52 8.01
C TYR A 110 -1.29 2.14 7.73
N LYS A 111 -1.96 1.38 6.88
CA LYS A 111 -1.51 0.10 6.35
C LYS A 111 -1.07 0.30 4.91
N LYS A 112 0.19 -0.03 4.61
CA LYS A 112 0.70 0.00 3.25
C LYS A 112 0.01 -1.05 2.41
N THR A 113 -0.42 -0.66 1.23
CA THR A 113 -1.16 -1.54 0.34
C THR A 113 -0.37 -1.83 -0.93
N ASN A 114 -0.25 -3.12 -1.26
CA ASN A 114 0.33 -3.59 -2.51
C ASN A 114 -0.79 -3.68 -3.56
N LEU A 115 -1.24 -2.52 -4.07
CA LEU A 115 -2.19 -2.47 -5.19
C LEU A 115 -1.52 -2.70 -6.55
N ALA A 116 -0.20 -2.53 -6.63
CA ALA A 116 0.60 -3.03 -7.75
C ALA A 116 0.70 -4.56 -7.63
N GLY A 117 0.09 -5.26 -8.59
CA GLY A 117 -0.01 -6.72 -8.60
C GLY A 117 1.36 -7.43 -8.53
N TYR A 118 1.35 -8.58 -7.85
CA TYR A 118 2.28 -9.71 -7.87
C TYR A 118 3.79 -9.43 -8.11
N SER A 119 4.61 -9.80 -7.12
CA SER A 119 6.03 -10.08 -7.32
C SER A 119 6.19 -11.36 -8.13
N THR A 120 6.27 -11.26 -9.45
CA THR A 120 6.69 -12.36 -10.32
C THR A 120 8.21 -12.31 -10.50
N VAL A 121 8.90 -13.41 -10.19
CA VAL A 121 10.31 -13.58 -10.55
C VAL A 121 10.35 -14.27 -11.91
N TRP A 122 11.13 -13.72 -12.84
CA TRP A 122 11.44 -14.34 -14.11
C TRP A 122 12.57 -15.33 -13.88
N VAL A 123 12.27 -16.62 -13.93
CA VAL A 123 13.30 -17.66 -13.86
C VAL A 123 13.68 -18.03 -15.29
N SER A 124 14.95 -17.82 -15.63
CA SER A 124 15.54 -18.33 -16.87
C SER A 124 15.65 -19.85 -16.73
N THR A 125 14.93 -20.58 -17.57
CA THR A 125 15.08 -22.04 -17.67
C THR A 125 16.19 -22.37 -18.66
N GLY A 126 17.43 -22.33 -18.20
CA GLY A 126 18.57 -22.99 -18.86
C GLY A 126 18.99 -22.44 -20.23
N ALA A 127 20.17 -22.87 -20.67
CA ALA A 127 20.99 -22.24 -21.69
C ALA A 127 20.31 -22.14 -23.08
N GLY A 128 20.18 -20.91 -23.58
CA GLY A 128 20.05 -20.63 -25.02
C GLY A 128 18.68 -20.22 -25.57
N GLY A 129 17.64 -20.01 -24.76
CA GLY A 129 16.29 -19.73 -25.28
C GLY A 129 15.61 -18.47 -24.72
N LEU A 130 15.09 -17.61 -25.61
CA LEU A 130 14.07 -16.60 -25.28
C LEU A 130 12.80 -17.29 -24.75
N GLY A 131 12.71 -17.50 -23.43
CA GLY A 131 11.54 -18.15 -22.83
C GLY A 131 11.62 -18.25 -21.32
N GLY A 132 11.57 -17.12 -20.61
CA GLY A 132 11.42 -17.14 -19.15
C GLY A 132 9.97 -17.40 -18.75
N SER A 133 9.73 -18.29 -17.79
CA SER A 133 8.41 -18.46 -17.18
C SER A 133 8.33 -17.65 -15.89
N ALA A 134 7.27 -16.84 -15.76
CA ALA A 134 7.00 -16.07 -14.55
C ALA A 134 6.39 -16.98 -13.48
N ILE A 135 7.14 -17.30 -12.43
CA ILE A 135 6.63 -18.09 -11.30
C ILE A 135 6.10 -17.12 -10.22
N PRO A 136 4.81 -17.20 -9.84
CA PRO A 136 4.29 -16.43 -8.72
C PRO A 136 4.84 -17.00 -7.41
N MET A 137 5.77 -16.28 -6.75
CA MET A 137 6.19 -16.66 -5.40
C MET A 137 5.09 -16.32 -4.40
N ALA A 138 4.57 -17.34 -3.71
CA ALA A 138 3.72 -17.21 -2.54
C ALA A 138 4.54 -16.77 -1.31
N GLY A 139 5.17 -15.59 -1.38
CA GLY A 139 5.80 -14.99 -0.21
C GLY A 139 4.75 -14.62 0.82
N LYS A 140 4.99 -14.93 2.11
CA LYS A 140 4.17 -14.42 3.23
C LYS A 140 3.98 -12.92 3.05
N LYS A 141 2.73 -12.45 2.89
CA LYS A 141 2.41 -11.02 2.76
C LYS A 141 2.85 -10.28 4.02
N ARG A 142 4.05 -9.69 4.00
CA ARG A 142 4.49 -8.76 5.05
C ARG A 142 3.59 -7.53 4.96
N VAL A 143 2.75 -7.34 5.97
CA VAL A 143 1.92 -6.14 6.09
C VAL A 143 2.80 -5.06 6.71
N ALA A 144 3.10 -4.02 5.94
CA ALA A 144 3.80 -2.84 6.46
C ALA A 144 2.78 -1.83 6.98
N TYR A 145 3.08 -1.26 8.15
CA TYR A 145 2.32 -0.17 8.75
C TYR A 145 3.20 1.07 8.85
N GLY A 146 2.58 2.24 8.87
CA GLY A 146 3.25 3.48 9.19
C GLY A 146 2.34 4.43 9.96
N LEU A 147 2.97 5.32 10.70
CA LEU A 147 2.36 6.29 11.59
C LEU A 147 2.49 7.68 10.99
N LYS A 148 1.50 8.52 11.22
CA LYS A 148 1.53 9.93 10.81
C LYS A 148 0.64 10.73 11.75
N ARG A 149 1.20 11.72 12.43
CA ARG A 149 0.44 12.73 13.18
C ARG A 149 -0.31 13.64 12.21
N THR A 150 -1.33 14.34 12.70
CA THR A 150 -2.17 15.22 11.85
C THR A 150 -1.35 16.32 11.17
N ASP A 151 -0.36 16.85 11.86
CA ASP A 151 0.57 17.92 11.44
C ASP A 151 1.79 17.42 10.64
N GLU A 152 2.04 16.11 10.60
CA GLU A 152 3.15 15.54 9.86
C GLU A 152 2.81 15.35 8.37
N PRO A 153 3.67 15.77 7.42
CA PRO A 153 3.43 15.60 5.99
C PRO A 153 3.81 14.20 5.46
N THR A 154 4.56 13.42 6.24
CA THR A 154 5.17 12.15 5.82
C THR A 154 4.79 11.02 6.76
N ILE A 155 4.88 9.79 6.28
CA ILE A 155 4.68 8.61 7.11
C ILE A 155 5.99 8.14 7.76
N THR A 156 5.92 7.78 9.03
CA THR A 156 7.03 7.20 9.82
C THR A 156 6.79 5.71 10.02
N THR A 157 7.76 4.88 9.66
CA THR A 157 7.71 3.43 9.90
C THR A 157 8.61 3.04 11.06
N LEU A 158 8.03 2.47 12.12
CA LEU A 158 8.80 1.99 13.26
C LEU A 158 9.40 0.61 12.97
N GLY A 159 10.71 0.46 13.15
CA GLY A 159 11.45 -0.82 13.00
C GLY A 159 11.66 -1.30 11.55
N GLY A 160 11.68 -0.37 10.57
CA GLY A 160 12.15 -0.63 9.21
C GLY A 160 13.65 -0.34 9.05
N LYS A 161 14.32 -1.02 8.11
CA LYS A 161 15.74 -0.84 7.76
C LYS A 161 16.00 0.53 7.09
N ASP A 162 15.80 1.63 7.80
CA ASP A 162 16.37 2.95 7.44
C ASP A 162 17.64 3.23 8.27
N THR A 163 18.42 2.18 8.54
CA THR A 163 19.78 2.32 9.03
C THR A 163 20.71 1.64 8.04
N SER A 164 21.41 2.46 7.27
CA SER A 164 22.67 2.19 6.58
C SER A 164 23.80 1.80 7.56
N VAL A 165 23.50 0.97 8.56
CA VAL A 165 24.45 0.50 9.57
C VAL A 165 24.13 -0.96 9.89
N ALA A 166 25.03 -1.85 9.49
CA ALA A 166 24.82 -3.29 9.35
C ALA A 166 24.79 -4.11 10.67
N PHE A 167 24.57 -3.52 11.85
CA PHE A 167 24.80 -4.23 13.13
C PHE A 167 23.82 -3.95 14.29
N ILE A 168 22.58 -3.48 14.06
CA ILE A 168 21.60 -3.28 15.15
C ILE A 168 20.47 -4.31 15.07
N LYS A 169 20.25 -5.05 16.17
CA LYS A 169 19.12 -5.98 16.33
C LYS A 169 17.79 -5.23 16.10
N ILE A 170 16.89 -5.82 15.31
CA ILE A 170 15.63 -5.19 14.86
C ILE A 170 14.73 -4.75 16.03
N VAL A 171 14.84 -5.39 17.21
CA VAL A 171 14.08 -5.03 18.41
C VAL A 171 14.59 -3.72 19.03
N ASP A 172 15.91 -3.52 19.05
CA ASP A 172 16.52 -2.32 19.62
C ASP A 172 16.24 -1.09 18.74
N SER A 173 16.18 -1.28 17.42
CA SER A 173 15.80 -0.21 16.49
C SER A 173 14.33 0.19 16.61
N PHE A 174 13.43 -0.74 16.94
CA PHE A 174 12.04 -0.41 17.23
C PHE A 174 11.91 0.43 18.51
N LYS A 175 12.52 -0.02 19.62
CA LYS A 175 12.47 0.72 20.90
C LYS A 175 13.07 2.12 20.77
N LYS A 176 14.25 2.23 20.14
CA LYS A 176 14.93 3.52 19.94
C LYS A 176 14.12 4.49 19.08
N HIS A 177 13.61 4.04 17.92
CA HIS A 177 12.78 4.91 17.08
C HIS A 177 11.44 5.27 17.74
N SER A 178 10.88 4.35 18.53
CA SER A 178 9.64 4.63 19.26
C SER A 178 9.86 5.66 20.37
N GLU A 179 11.00 5.61 21.08
CA GLU A 179 11.37 6.61 22.08
C GLU A 179 11.50 8.01 21.47
N GLU A 180 12.20 8.12 20.33
CA GLU A 180 12.34 9.40 19.64
C GLU A 180 10.98 9.92 19.13
N TYR A 181 10.23 9.05 18.45
CA TYR A 181 8.95 9.40 17.84
C TYR A 181 7.83 9.66 18.85
N PHE A 182 7.87 9.07 20.05
CA PHE A 182 6.87 9.26 21.12
C PHE A 182 7.45 9.97 22.34
N SER A 183 8.48 10.81 22.14
CA SER A 183 9.11 11.59 23.20
C SER A 183 8.14 12.51 23.95
N ASP A 184 7.02 12.85 23.32
CA ASP A 184 5.89 13.60 23.89
C ASP A 184 4.94 12.77 24.76
N CYS A 185 5.13 11.44 24.87
CA CYS A 185 4.36 10.58 25.77
C CYS A 185 5.24 9.60 26.55
N PRO A 186 5.81 10.03 27.70
CA PRO A 186 6.69 9.21 28.52
C PRO A 186 6.08 7.87 28.95
N THR A 187 4.79 7.85 29.28
CA THR A 187 4.07 6.63 29.70
C THR A 187 4.01 5.58 28.58
N LEU A 188 3.82 6.01 27.33
CA LEU A 188 3.87 5.10 26.19
C LEU A 188 5.29 4.57 25.95
N VAL A 189 6.31 5.43 26.08
CA VAL A 189 7.72 5.04 25.94
C VAL A 189 8.10 3.99 26.99
N GLN A 190 7.68 4.17 28.25
CA GLN A 190 7.87 3.17 29.31
C GLN A 190 7.21 1.83 28.95
N ASN A 191 5.94 1.86 28.51
CA ASN A 191 5.22 0.68 28.07
C ASN A 191 5.85 0.00 26.84
N ILE A 192 6.58 0.71 25.98
CA ILE A 192 7.31 0.11 24.85
C ILE A 192 8.65 -0.49 25.31
N LYS A 193 9.30 0.13 26.29
CA LYS A 193 10.62 -0.30 26.80
C LYS A 193 10.55 -1.53 27.70
N ASP A 194 9.43 -1.76 28.39
CA ASP A 194 9.22 -2.95 29.25
C ASP A 194 9.51 -4.26 28.48
N GLU A 195 10.47 -5.04 28.97
CA GLU A 195 10.93 -6.26 28.31
C GLU A 195 10.01 -7.46 28.52
N LYS A 196 9.23 -7.47 29.60
CA LYS A 196 8.40 -8.61 30.00
C LYS A 196 6.98 -8.46 29.46
N ARG A 197 6.44 -7.25 29.46
CA ARG A 197 5.04 -6.97 29.07
C ARG A 197 4.87 -5.78 28.12
N GLY A 198 5.97 -5.24 27.62
CA GLY A 198 5.89 -4.06 26.77
C GLY A 198 5.33 -4.31 25.37
N PHE A 199 4.87 -3.23 24.75
CA PHE A 199 4.31 -3.27 23.41
C PHE A 199 5.35 -3.69 22.38
N LYS A 200 4.96 -4.61 21.51
CA LYS A 200 5.82 -5.09 20.40
C LYS A 200 5.54 -4.32 19.12
N GLN A 201 6.49 -4.32 18.18
CA GLN A 201 6.30 -3.75 16.84
C GLN A 201 5.08 -4.35 16.09
N SER A 202 4.73 -5.61 16.35
CA SER A 202 3.52 -6.22 15.79
C SER A 202 2.21 -5.61 16.32
N GLU A 203 2.27 -4.86 17.42
CA GLU A 203 1.13 -4.30 18.15
C GLU A 203 0.93 -2.81 17.88
N LEU A 204 1.38 -2.30 16.72
CA LEU A 204 1.21 -0.89 16.33
C LEU A 204 -0.23 -0.38 16.46
N LYS A 205 -1.24 -1.25 16.28
CA LYS A 205 -2.64 -0.90 16.55
C LYS A 205 -2.87 -0.53 18.01
N LYS A 206 -2.38 -1.34 18.95
CA LYS A 206 -2.50 -1.08 20.40
C LYS A 206 -1.73 0.18 20.79
N ILE A 207 -0.50 0.33 20.27
CA ILE A 207 0.33 1.52 20.48
C ILE A 207 -0.42 2.79 20.02
N THR A 208 -0.98 2.75 18.81
CA THR A 208 -1.72 3.90 18.25
C THR A 208 -2.96 4.22 19.08
N SER A 209 -3.74 3.20 19.45
CA SER A 209 -4.92 3.38 20.30
C SER A 209 -4.57 3.90 21.69
N PHE A 210 -3.46 3.45 22.28
CA PHE A 210 -2.98 3.95 23.56
C PHE A 210 -2.59 5.42 23.45
N TYR A 211 -1.79 5.79 22.44
CA TYR A 211 -1.40 7.18 22.22
C TYR A 211 -2.62 8.10 22.09
N ASN A 212 -3.59 7.70 21.25
CA ASN A 212 -4.79 8.49 20.99
C ASN A 212 -5.75 8.60 22.18
N THR A 213 -5.58 7.81 23.24
CA THR A 213 -6.49 7.82 24.40
C THR A 213 -5.83 8.23 25.71
N GLN A 214 -4.51 8.09 25.84
CA GLN A 214 -3.78 8.29 27.11
C GLN A 214 -2.71 9.38 27.05
N CYS A 215 -2.26 9.77 25.85
CA CYS A 215 -1.18 10.75 25.69
C CYS A 215 -1.68 12.14 25.26
N LYS A 216 -2.95 12.25 24.88
CA LYS A 216 -3.62 13.47 24.45
C LYS A 216 -5.05 13.51 24.95
#